data_AF-A0A7W4P6W0-F1
#
_entry.id   AF-A0A7W4P6W0-F1
#
_cell.length_a   1.000
_cell.length_b   1.000
_cell.length_c   1.000
_cell.angle_alpha   90.00
_cell.angle_beta   90.00
_cell.angle_gamma   90.00
#
_symmetry.space_group_name_H-M   'P 1'
#
loop_
_entity.id
_entity.type
_entity.pdbx_description
1 polymer ?
#
loop_
_entity_poly.entity_id
_entity_poly.type
_entity_poly.pdbx_seq_one_letter_code
_entity_poly.pdbx_strand_id
1 'polypeptide(L)'
;MSFGDRINQFDVWLLDRVFQPFADRLPERLPALALGMNFQFGAIMLSAASIVAMIVIGHMSISDAMFNVLVWCLGLAFYVGINRVRPLVRPGHMNPLRVMLSGMRPLSIPFAIYALYQGATAPPHFEIALWFNSLANIIFVAGIYLISCEVRPPGHRQTARARFGRMQEQGGL
;
A
#
# COMPACT_ATOMS: atom_id res chain seq x y z
N MET A 1 26.54 -10.15 -3.74
CA MET A 1 25.20 -9.64 -3.38
C MET A 1 24.36 -10.80 -2.90
N SER A 2 23.85 -10.74 -1.67
CA SER A 2 22.92 -11.75 -1.16
C SER A 2 21.58 -11.65 -1.90
N PHE A 3 20.80 -12.74 -1.91
CA PHE A 3 19.44 -12.74 -2.45
C PHE A 3 18.55 -11.68 -1.77
N GLY A 4 18.75 -11.47 -0.46
CA GLY A 4 18.05 -10.41 0.29
C GLY A 4 18.38 -9.00 -0.18
N ASP A 5 19.64 -8.73 -0.54
CA ASP A 5 20.06 -7.42 -1.05
C ASP A 5 19.37 -7.09 -2.37
N ARG A 6 19.19 -8.11 -3.23
CA ARG A 6 18.51 -7.96 -4.52
C ARG A 6 17.03 -7.65 -4.36
N ILE A 7 16.36 -8.29 -3.40
CA ILE A 7 14.95 -8.02 -3.09
C ILE A 7 14.80 -6.59 -2.55
N ASN A 8 15.65 -6.18 -1.62
CA ASN A 8 15.63 -4.82 -1.08
C ASN A 8 15.92 -3.77 -2.15
N GLN A 9 16.86 -4.05 -3.07
CA GLN A 9 17.14 -3.16 -4.19
C GLN A 9 15.94 -3.02 -5.13
N PHE A 10 15.24 -4.14 -5.41
CA PHE A 10 14.01 -4.11 -6.21
C PHE A 10 12.87 -3.38 -5.50
N ASP A 11 12.70 -3.58 -4.18
CA ASP A 11 11.72 -2.85 -3.36
C ASP A 11 11.95 -1.34 -3.43
N VAL A 12 13.18 -0.91 -3.21
CA VAL A 12 13.56 0.51 -3.26
C VAL A 12 13.37 1.06 -4.67
N TRP A 13 13.73 0.29 -5.70
CA TRP A 13 13.48 0.67 -7.10
C TRP A 13 11.99 0.87 -7.38
N LEU A 14 11.14 -0.05 -6.92
CA LEU A 14 9.68 0.05 -7.10
C LEU A 14 9.11 1.28 -6.37
N LEU A 15 9.57 1.51 -5.14
CA LEU A 15 9.19 2.68 -4.35
C LEU A 15 9.59 3.98 -5.04
N ASP A 16 10.86 4.12 -5.43
CA ASP A 16 11.39 5.37 -5.97
C ASP A 16 10.97 5.64 -7.42
N ARG A 17 10.73 4.59 -8.22
CA ARG A 17 10.44 4.74 -9.66
C ARG A 17 8.94 4.72 -9.98
N VAL A 18 8.12 4.06 -9.18
CA VAL A 18 6.67 3.94 -9.44
C VAL A 18 5.87 4.75 -8.43
N PHE A 19 6.06 4.51 -7.14
CA PHE A 19 5.21 5.11 -6.11
C PHE A 19 5.58 6.55 -5.79
N GLN A 20 6.88 6.89 -5.73
CA GLN A 20 7.33 8.25 -5.44
C GLN A 20 6.88 9.26 -6.51
N PRO A 21 6.98 8.98 -7.84
CA PRO A 21 6.46 9.88 -8.87
C PRO A 21 4.94 9.98 -8.87
N PHE A 22 4.24 8.92 -8.46
CA PHE A 22 2.79 8.96 -8.28
C PHE A 22 2.42 9.87 -7.08
N ALA A 23 3.08 9.67 -5.94
CA ALA A 23 2.94 10.51 -4.75
C ALA A 23 3.28 11.98 -5.03
N ASP A 24 4.25 12.23 -5.91
CA ASP A 24 4.65 13.57 -6.34
C ASP A 24 3.58 14.31 -7.14
N ARG A 25 2.73 13.57 -7.87
CA ARG A 25 1.63 14.14 -8.66
C ARG A 25 0.33 14.31 -7.87
N LEU A 26 0.24 13.75 -6.65
CA LEU A 26 -0.95 13.89 -5.81
C LEU A 26 -1.16 15.35 -5.36
N PRO A 27 -2.41 15.82 -5.31
CA PRO A 27 -2.74 17.17 -4.90
C PRO A 27 -2.46 17.36 -3.40
N GLU A 28 -2.11 18.59 -2.99
CA GLU A 28 -1.68 18.89 -1.60
C GLU A 28 -2.74 18.56 -0.54
N ARG A 29 -4.02 18.61 -0.91
CA ARG A 29 -5.16 18.20 -0.07
C ARG A 29 -5.19 16.69 0.25
N LEU A 30 -4.47 15.87 -0.52
CA LEU A 30 -4.39 14.41 -0.37
C LEU A 30 -2.93 13.96 -0.36
N PRO A 31 -2.21 14.16 0.76
CA PRO A 31 -0.84 13.70 0.87
C PRO A 31 -0.79 12.17 0.74
N ALA A 32 0.29 11.64 0.15
CA ALA A 32 0.47 10.21 -0.10
C ALA A 32 0.28 9.35 1.17
N LEU A 33 0.71 9.86 2.33
CA LEU A 33 0.48 9.23 3.63
C LEU A 33 -1.02 9.06 3.94
N ALA A 34 -1.84 10.08 3.72
CA ALA A 34 -3.28 10.00 3.98
C ALA A 34 -3.96 9.06 2.97
N LEU A 35 -3.57 9.11 1.69
CA LEU A 35 -4.09 8.19 0.69
C LEU A 35 -3.72 6.74 1.01
N GLY A 36 -2.47 6.49 1.40
CA GLY A 36 -2.00 5.17 1.81
C GLY A 36 -2.72 4.66 3.05
N MET A 37 -3.01 5.51 4.03
CA MET A 37 -3.84 5.15 5.18
C MET A 37 -5.30 4.81 4.78
N ASN A 38 -5.88 5.53 3.83
CA ASN A 38 -7.20 5.19 3.29
C ASN A 38 -7.19 3.84 2.57
N PHE A 39 -6.11 3.52 1.84
CA PHE A 39 -5.93 2.22 1.22
C PHE A 39 -5.79 1.11 2.26
N GLN A 40 -5.03 1.33 3.34
CA GLN A 40 -4.95 0.37 4.45
C GLN A 40 -6.32 0.10 5.08
N PHE A 41 -7.08 1.15 5.35
CA PHE A 41 -8.43 1.00 5.88
C PHE A 41 -9.35 0.26 4.88
N GLY A 42 -9.31 0.62 3.61
CA GLY A 42 -10.06 -0.04 2.54
C GLY A 42 -9.73 -1.53 2.41
N ALA A 43 -8.44 -1.88 2.52
CA ALA A 43 -8.00 -3.28 2.54
C ALA A 43 -8.59 -4.06 3.72
N ILE A 44 -8.61 -3.47 4.92
CA ILE A 44 -9.21 -4.09 6.11
C ILE A 44 -10.71 -4.29 5.93
N MET A 45 -11.41 -3.32 5.35
CA MET A 45 -12.85 -3.42 5.08
C MET A 45 -13.17 -4.48 4.01
N LEU A 46 -12.39 -4.52 2.92
CA LEU A 46 -12.54 -5.54 1.89
C LEU A 46 -12.22 -6.95 2.41
N SER A 47 -11.21 -7.08 3.26
CA SER A 47 -10.88 -8.34 3.93
C SER A 47 -12.01 -8.78 4.88
N ALA A 48 -12.59 -7.86 5.65
CA ALA A 48 -13.78 -8.14 6.46
C ALA A 48 -14.95 -8.60 5.60
N ALA A 49 -15.23 -7.91 4.49
CA ALA A 49 -16.28 -8.27 3.56
C ALA A 49 -16.06 -9.66 2.95
N SER A 50 -14.81 -10.01 2.60
CA SER A 50 -14.44 -11.35 2.15
C SER A 50 -14.75 -12.42 3.20
N ILE A 51 -14.40 -12.19 4.47
CA ILE A 51 -14.66 -13.16 5.55
C ILE A 51 -16.16 -13.35 5.73
N VAL A 52 -16.93 -12.26 5.75
CA VAL A 52 -18.39 -12.32 5.83
C VAL A 52 -18.96 -13.09 4.64
N ALA A 53 -18.47 -12.85 3.43
CA ALA A 53 -18.91 -13.56 2.23
C ALA A 53 -18.57 -15.07 2.29
N MET A 54 -17.40 -15.47 2.80
CA MET A 54 -17.05 -16.89 2.99
C MET A 54 -18.00 -17.59 3.96
N ILE A 55 -18.40 -16.93 5.04
CA ILE A 55 -19.29 -17.51 6.06
C ILE A 55 -20.73 -17.58 5.55
N VAL A 56 -21.23 -16.49 4.94
CA VAL A 56 -22.64 -16.39 4.55
C VAL A 56 -22.92 -17.10 3.23
N ILE A 57 -22.08 -16.92 2.21
CA ILE A 57 -22.29 -17.45 0.86
C ILE A 57 -21.62 -18.81 0.72
N GLY A 58 -20.38 -18.91 1.18
CA GLY A 58 -19.61 -20.15 1.11
C GLY A 58 -19.97 -21.18 2.18
N HIS A 59 -20.87 -20.83 3.11
CA HIS A 59 -21.29 -21.67 4.24
C HIS A 59 -20.11 -22.21 5.08
N MET A 60 -19.01 -21.46 5.12
CA MET A 60 -17.81 -21.84 5.86
C MET A 60 -18.08 -21.75 7.36
N SER A 61 -17.64 -22.76 8.12
CA SER A 61 -17.78 -22.72 9.57
C SER A 61 -16.90 -21.62 10.17
N ILE A 62 -17.30 -21.09 11.33
CA ILE A 62 -16.52 -20.05 12.02
C ILE A 62 -15.14 -20.59 12.41
N SER A 63 -15.03 -21.87 12.76
CA SER A 63 -13.75 -22.53 13.07
C SER A 63 -12.82 -22.52 11.86
N ASP A 64 -13.33 -22.79 10.67
CA ASP A 64 -12.51 -22.76 9.45
C ASP A 64 -12.13 -21.32 9.08
N ALA A 65 -13.00 -20.35 9.37
CA ALA A 65 -12.74 -18.94 9.15
C ALA A 65 -11.78 -18.32 10.18
N MET A 66 -11.45 -19.00 11.30
CA MET A 66 -10.62 -18.44 12.37
C MET A 66 -9.27 -17.92 11.89
N PHE A 67 -8.60 -18.65 10.98
CA PHE A 67 -7.32 -18.20 10.44
C PHE A 67 -7.46 -16.85 9.72
N ASN A 68 -8.51 -16.68 8.90
CA ASN A 68 -8.79 -15.43 8.19
C ASN A 68 -9.11 -14.30 9.17
N VAL A 69 -9.88 -14.58 10.22
CA VAL A 69 -10.20 -13.60 11.28
C VAL A 69 -8.94 -13.16 12.02
N LEU A 70 -8.02 -14.08 12.34
CA LEU A 70 -6.74 -13.73 12.98
C LEU A 70 -5.86 -12.87 12.08
N VAL A 71 -5.77 -13.19 10.79
CA VAL A 71 -5.05 -12.38 9.80
C VAL A 71 -5.68 -10.98 9.70
N TRP A 72 -7.01 -10.89 9.71
CA TRP A 72 -7.71 -9.61 9.73
C TRP A 72 -7.41 -8.79 10.99
N CYS A 73 -7.42 -9.43 12.17
CA CYS A 73 -7.03 -8.79 13.43
C CYS A 73 -5.58 -8.28 13.39
N LEU A 74 -4.65 -9.03 12.78
CA LEU A 74 -3.27 -8.58 12.58
C LEU A 74 -3.21 -7.35 11.66
N GLY A 75 -3.98 -7.35 10.57
CA GLY A 75 -4.11 -6.18 9.68
C GLY A 75 -4.66 -4.95 10.40
N LEU A 76 -5.67 -5.14 11.26
CA LEU A 76 -6.23 -4.08 12.10
C LEU A 76 -5.20 -3.54 13.10
N ALA A 77 -4.47 -4.43 13.79
CA ALA A 77 -3.41 -4.05 14.71
C ALA A 77 -2.29 -3.28 13.99
N PHE A 78 -1.92 -3.71 12.78
CA PHE A 78 -0.98 -3.00 11.92
C PHE A 78 -1.46 -1.59 11.59
N TYR A 79 -2.72 -1.43 11.16
CA TYR A 79 -3.31 -0.12 10.88
C TYR A 79 -3.31 0.81 12.09
N VAL A 80 -3.71 0.29 13.26
CA VAL A 80 -3.67 1.05 14.52
C VAL A 80 -2.23 1.44 14.86
N GLY A 81 -1.27 0.52 14.68
CA GLY A 81 0.15 0.77 14.88
C GLY A 81 0.66 1.92 14.02
N ILE A 82 0.40 1.87 12.71
CA ILE A 82 0.80 2.94 11.78
C ILE A 82 0.11 4.26 12.11
N ASN A 83 -1.17 4.24 12.46
CA ASN A 83 -1.90 5.45 12.82
C ASN A 83 -1.30 6.15 14.05
N ARG A 84 -0.75 5.38 15.00
CA ARG A 84 -0.04 5.92 16.17
C ARG A 84 1.30 6.58 15.83
N VAL A 85 2.04 6.01 14.87
CA VAL A 85 3.35 6.56 14.45
C VAL A 85 3.24 7.61 13.34
N ARG A 86 2.07 7.76 12.72
CA ARG A 86 1.77 8.75 11.68
C ARG A 86 2.28 10.17 12.00
N PRO A 87 2.16 10.72 13.23
CA PRO A 87 2.65 12.05 13.56
C PRO A 87 4.17 12.23 13.47
N LEU A 88 4.94 11.13 13.40
CA LEU A 88 6.40 11.18 13.21
C LEU A 88 6.78 11.56 11.79
N VAL A 89 5.87 11.41 10.81
CA VAL A 89 6.14 11.77 9.42
C VAL A 89 6.01 13.29 9.27
N ARG A 90 7.14 13.97 9.09
CA ARG A 90 7.20 15.43 8.96
C ARG A 90 7.66 15.83 7.55
N PRO A 91 7.07 16.87 6.93
CA PRO A 91 7.56 17.38 5.66
C PRO A 91 9.02 17.83 5.74
N GLY A 92 9.81 17.50 4.72
CA GLY A 92 11.21 17.90 4.63
C GLY A 92 12.19 17.09 5.50
N HIS A 93 11.72 16.07 6.22
CA HIS A 93 12.55 15.09 6.90
C HIS A 93 12.37 13.71 6.25
N MET A 94 13.38 12.85 6.36
CA MET A 94 13.29 11.47 5.86
C MET A 94 12.13 10.75 6.54
N ASN A 95 11.29 10.06 5.75
CA ASN A 95 10.15 9.34 6.28
C ASN A 95 10.59 8.12 7.12
N PRO A 96 10.37 8.09 8.45
CA PRO A 96 10.80 6.96 9.29
C PRO A 96 10.05 5.66 8.95
N LEU A 97 8.83 5.76 8.41
CA LEU A 97 8.04 4.60 7.99
C LEU A 97 8.66 3.89 6.80
N ARG A 98 9.47 4.58 5.99
CA ARG A 98 10.20 3.97 4.87
C ARG A 98 11.16 2.89 5.34
N VAL A 99 11.87 3.13 6.45
CA VAL A 99 12.81 2.16 7.04
C VAL A 99 12.05 1.10 7.83
N MET A 100 11.08 1.51 8.65
CA MET A 100 10.29 0.59 9.48
C MET A 100 9.51 -0.44 8.65
N LEU A 101 9.02 -0.05 7.47
CA LEU A 101 8.26 -0.93 6.57
C LEU A 101 9.13 -1.62 5.51
N SER A 102 10.46 -1.47 5.56
CA SER A 102 11.38 -2.03 4.56
C SER A 102 11.29 -3.55 4.44
N GLY A 103 11.04 -4.27 5.54
CA GLY A 103 10.80 -5.72 5.49
C GLY A 103 9.38 -6.09 5.03
N MET A 104 8.38 -5.29 5.44
CA MET A 104 6.98 -5.62 5.20
C MET A 104 6.55 -5.37 3.75
N ARG A 105 7.11 -4.35 3.07
CA ARG A 105 6.84 -4.06 1.66
C ARG A 105 7.16 -5.25 0.73
N PRO A 106 8.41 -5.75 0.65
CA PRO A 106 8.73 -6.86 -0.24
C PRO A 106 8.03 -8.16 0.18
N LEU A 107 7.75 -8.33 1.49
CA LEU A 107 7.01 -9.48 1.98
C LEU A 107 5.53 -9.44 1.55
N SER A 108 4.91 -8.26 1.47
CA SER A 108 3.50 -8.12 1.09
C SER A 108 3.20 -8.46 -0.38
N ILE A 109 4.18 -8.32 -1.27
CA ILE A 109 4.05 -8.63 -2.70
C ILE A 109 3.71 -10.12 -2.95
N PRO A 110 4.48 -11.11 -2.48
CA PRO A 110 4.16 -12.51 -2.71
C PRO A 110 2.83 -12.91 -2.06
N PHE A 111 2.44 -12.30 -0.93
CA PHE A 111 1.10 -12.52 -0.36
C PHE A 111 -0.01 -12.03 -1.29
N ALA A 112 0.15 -10.86 -1.92
CA ALA A 112 -0.82 -10.38 -2.90
C ALA A 112 -0.88 -11.24 -4.16
N ILE A 113 0.26 -11.72 -4.66
CA ILE A 113 0.32 -12.66 -5.79
C ILE A 113 -0.38 -13.97 -5.43
N TYR A 114 -0.12 -14.50 -4.24
CA TYR A 114 -0.75 -15.72 -3.75
C TYR A 114 -2.27 -15.54 -3.58
N ALA A 115 -2.72 -14.39 -3.08
CA ALA A 115 -4.15 -14.08 -2.98
C ALA A 115 -4.81 -14.07 -4.38
N LEU A 116 -4.18 -13.45 -5.37
CA LEU A 116 -4.66 -13.46 -6.75
C LEU A 116 -4.74 -14.87 -7.34
N TYR A 117 -3.74 -15.72 -7.08
CA TYR A 117 -3.76 -17.11 -7.49
C TYR A 117 -4.92 -17.87 -6.86
N GLN A 118 -5.19 -17.65 -5.57
CA GLN A 118 -6.34 -18.23 -4.89
C GLN A 118 -7.65 -17.73 -5.48
N GLY A 119 -7.76 -16.42 -5.79
CA GLY A 119 -8.93 -15.86 -6.49
C GLY A 119 -9.18 -16.50 -7.85
N ALA A 120 -8.13 -16.75 -8.63
CA ALA A 120 -8.23 -17.36 -9.95
C ALA A 120 -8.53 -18.87 -9.91
N THR A 121 -8.15 -19.57 -8.84
CA THR A 121 -8.41 -21.01 -8.64
C THR A 121 -9.56 -21.28 -7.69
N ALA A 122 -10.34 -20.24 -7.36
CA ALA A 122 -11.41 -20.31 -6.39
C ALA A 122 -12.54 -21.25 -6.85
N PRO A 123 -13.06 -22.11 -5.96
CA PRO A 123 -14.31 -22.80 -6.22
C PRO A 123 -15.46 -21.79 -6.44
N PRO A 124 -16.48 -22.11 -7.27
CA PRO A 124 -17.54 -21.16 -7.64
C PRO A 124 -18.29 -20.54 -6.46
N HIS A 125 -18.43 -21.29 -5.36
CA HIS A 125 -19.12 -20.84 -4.15
C HIS A 125 -18.30 -19.84 -3.31
N PHE A 126 -16.99 -19.72 -3.53
CA PHE A 126 -16.13 -18.76 -2.84
C PHE A 126 -15.53 -17.68 -3.75
N GLU A 127 -15.79 -17.73 -5.06
CA GLU A 127 -15.16 -16.86 -6.06
C GLU A 127 -15.24 -15.37 -5.69
N ILE A 128 -16.43 -14.86 -5.37
CA ILE A 128 -16.64 -13.45 -4.99
C ILE A 128 -15.83 -13.09 -3.74
N ALA A 129 -15.82 -13.97 -2.74
CA ALA A 129 -15.09 -13.72 -1.50
C ALA A 129 -13.58 -13.65 -1.74
N LEU A 130 -13.01 -14.60 -2.49
CA LEU A 130 -11.58 -14.61 -2.76
C LEU A 130 -11.14 -13.47 -3.68
N TRP A 131 -12.01 -12.99 -4.57
CA TRP A 131 -11.73 -11.77 -5.33
C TRP A 131 -11.71 -10.52 -4.45
N PHE A 132 -12.63 -10.40 -3.48
CA PHE A 132 -12.56 -9.32 -2.48
C PHE A 132 -11.27 -9.41 -1.66
N ASN A 133 -10.85 -10.61 -1.25
CA ASN A 133 -9.59 -10.81 -0.55
C ASN A 133 -8.37 -10.44 -1.41
N SER A 134 -8.39 -10.80 -2.70
CA SER A 134 -7.33 -10.47 -3.65
C SER A 134 -7.20 -8.95 -3.81
N LEU A 135 -8.33 -8.27 -3.99
CA LEU A 135 -8.38 -6.82 -4.08
C LEU A 135 -7.89 -6.16 -2.78
N ALA A 136 -8.28 -6.70 -1.62
CA ALA A 136 -7.79 -6.24 -0.32
C ALA A 136 -6.27 -6.30 -0.24
N ASN A 137 -5.65 -7.41 -0.67
CA ASN A 137 -4.20 -7.57 -0.64
C ASN A 137 -3.48 -6.63 -1.62
N ILE A 138 -4.03 -6.41 -2.83
CA ILE A 138 -3.46 -5.45 -3.78
C ILE A 138 -3.47 -4.03 -3.19
N ILE A 139 -4.61 -3.61 -2.64
CA ILE A 139 -4.76 -2.27 -2.06
C ILE A 139 -3.89 -2.15 -0.80
N PHE A 140 -3.74 -3.21 -0.02
CA PHE A 140 -2.83 -3.26 1.12
C PHE A 140 -1.39 -2.99 0.70
N VAL A 141 -0.88 -3.70 -0.32
CA VAL A 141 0.47 -3.48 -0.87
C VAL A 141 0.61 -2.03 -1.32
N ALA A 142 -0.30 -1.55 -2.17
CA ALA A 142 -0.29 -0.17 -2.65
C ALA A 142 -0.29 0.85 -1.49
N GLY A 143 -1.08 0.58 -0.44
CA GLY A 143 -1.14 1.40 0.76
C GLY A 143 0.20 1.48 1.50
N ILE A 144 0.89 0.35 1.71
CA ILE A 144 2.20 0.34 2.40
C ILE A 144 3.24 1.12 1.60
N TYR A 145 3.26 0.95 0.27
CA TYR A 145 4.18 1.71 -0.58
C TYR A 145 3.90 3.21 -0.52
N LEU A 146 2.64 3.64 -0.59
CA LEU A 146 2.25 5.05 -0.46
C LEU A 146 2.60 5.66 0.90
N ILE A 147 2.41 4.91 1.99
CA ILE A 147 2.79 5.33 3.36
C ILE A 147 4.31 5.49 3.48
N SER A 148 5.07 4.71 2.71
CA SER A 148 6.54 4.72 2.72
C SER A 148 7.16 5.82 1.85
N CYS A 149 6.38 6.52 1.03
CA CYS A 149 6.89 7.60 0.18
C CYS A 149 7.38 8.79 1.01
N GLU A 150 8.40 9.49 0.51
CA GLU A 150 8.92 10.72 1.14
C GLU A 150 7.90 11.86 1.02
N VAL A 151 7.77 12.65 2.10
CA VAL A 151 6.91 13.85 2.13
C VAL A 151 7.74 15.07 1.77
N ARG A 152 7.61 15.54 0.52
CA ARG A 152 8.31 16.74 0.05
C ARG A 152 7.77 18.02 0.71
N PRO A 153 8.64 18.99 1.06
CA PRO A 153 8.21 20.26 1.65
C PRO A 153 7.40 21.11 0.65
N PRO A 154 6.38 21.85 1.12
CA PRO A 154 5.43 22.58 0.27
C PRO A 154 6.04 23.70 -0.61
N GLY A 155 7.28 24.12 -0.36
CA GLY A 155 7.96 25.14 -1.18
C GLY A 155 8.78 24.60 -2.38
N HIS A 156 9.18 23.33 -2.38
CA HIS A 156 10.05 22.79 -3.45
C HIS A 156 9.29 22.28 -4.69
N ARG A 157 7.97 22.08 -4.60
CA ARG A 157 7.13 21.71 -5.75
C ARG A 157 6.92 22.87 -6.73
N GLN A 158 6.83 24.10 -6.22
CA GLN A 158 6.72 25.30 -7.05
C GLN A 158 8.02 25.58 -7.83
N THR A 159 9.18 25.32 -7.24
CA THR A 159 10.47 25.56 -7.91
C THR A 159 10.71 24.61 -9.09
N ALA A 160 10.29 23.34 -9.00
CA ALA A 160 10.41 22.40 -10.12
C ALA A 160 9.50 22.77 -11.31
N ARG A 161 8.25 23.18 -11.04
CA ARG A 161 7.32 23.69 -12.07
C ARG A 161 7.79 25.03 -12.65
N ALA A 162 8.30 25.94 -11.81
CA ALA A 162 8.82 27.23 -12.24
C ALA A 162 10.15 27.11 -13.01
N ARG A 163 10.95 26.06 -12.76
CA ARG A 163 12.18 25.77 -13.51
C ARG A 163 11.88 25.13 -14.88
N PHE A 164 10.86 24.28 -14.97
CA PHE A 164 10.36 23.75 -16.25
C PHE A 164 9.71 24.85 -17.11
N GLY A 165 8.91 25.74 -16.51
CA GLY A 165 8.35 26.90 -17.22
C GLY A 165 9.44 27.83 -17.77
N ARG A 166 10.48 28.11 -16.98
CA ARG A 166 11.62 28.93 -17.43
C ARG A 166 12.49 28.27 -18.51
N MET A 167 12.64 26.94 -18.51
CA MET A 167 13.33 26.24 -19.61
C MET A 167 12.52 26.25 -20.91
N GLN A 168 11.18 26.24 -20.82
CA GLN A 168 10.30 26.31 -21.97
C GLN A 168 10.27 27.73 -22.60
N GLU A 169 10.41 28.77 -21.78
CA GLU A 169 10.58 30.16 -22.25
C GLU A 169 11.98 30.43 -22.83
N GLN A 170 13.02 29.72 -22.37
CA GLN A 170 14.40 29.90 -22.86
C GLN A 170 14.77 29.04 -24.08
N GLY A 171 13.89 28.13 -24.52
CA GLY A 171 14.10 27.26 -25.68
C GLY A 171 13.38 27.70 -26.96
N GLY A 172 12.79 28.90 -26.99
CA GLY A 172 12.09 29.45 -28.15
C GLY A 172 12.97 30.42 -28.94
N LEU A 173 13.88 29.88 -29.76
CA LEU A 173 14.47 30.53 -30.94
C LEU A 173 14.66 29.46 -32.03
#